data_AF-A0A7X7R0U0-F1
#
_entry.id   AF-A0A7X7R0U0-F1
#
_cell.length_a   1.000
_cell.length_b   1.000
_cell.length_c   1.000
_cell.angle_alpha   90.00
_cell.angle_beta   90.00
_cell.angle_gamma   90.00
#
_symmetry.space_group_name_H-M   'P 1'
#
loop_
_entity.id
_entity.type
_entity.pdbx_description
1 polymer ?
#
loop_
_entity_poly.entity_id
_entity_poly.type
_entity_poly.pdbx_seq_one_letter_code
_entity_poly.pdbx_strand_id
1 'polypeptide(L)'
;MSEKNVLKPDYLFEVSWEVCNKIGGIYTVISTKALSLSKELKDNYICIGPDVWKETHLNPEFEEDKFLFRSWRKHAEKQGIRFRIGRWNIPGNPIAILVEFTPLFSIKDKIFTDFWLKFGLNSLSGQWDYTEPAMFGYAAGQIIESFYEYNLTSKEKIVAHFHEWMTGTGVLYVKDKLPQVGTVFTTHATSIGRSISGNNLPLYQEMHHIDA
;
A
#
# COMPACT_ATOMS: atom_id res chain seq x y z
N MET A 1 22.95 -24.70 -17.47
CA MET A 1 21.63 -24.06 -17.23
C MET A 1 21.82 -22.58 -17.51
N SER A 2 21.21 -22.05 -18.58
CA SER A 2 21.23 -20.62 -18.84
C SER A 2 20.58 -19.91 -17.66
N GLU A 3 21.28 -18.97 -17.03
CA GLU A 3 20.66 -18.05 -16.08
C GLU A 3 19.43 -17.45 -16.76
N LYS A 4 18.23 -17.76 -16.24
CA LYS A 4 17.03 -17.04 -16.65
C LYS A 4 17.32 -15.58 -16.33
N ASN A 5 17.33 -14.71 -17.35
CA ASN A 5 17.37 -13.26 -17.15
C ASN A 5 16.13 -12.86 -16.34
N VAL A 6 16.27 -12.81 -15.02
CA VAL A 6 15.21 -12.36 -14.11
C VAL A 6 15.10 -10.87 -14.30
N LEU A 7 13.97 -10.44 -14.86
CA LEU A 7 13.69 -9.03 -15.09
C LEU A 7 13.35 -8.39 -13.74
N LYS A 8 14.20 -7.45 -13.30
CA LYS A 8 14.08 -6.75 -12.02
C LYS A 8 13.41 -5.40 -12.22
N PRO A 9 12.60 -4.92 -11.25
CA PRO A 9 12.07 -3.57 -11.28
C PRO A 9 13.19 -2.56 -11.01
N ASP A 10 13.10 -1.40 -11.64
CA ASP A 10 13.92 -0.24 -11.32
C ASP A 10 13.42 0.44 -10.04
N TYR A 11 12.10 0.43 -9.81
CA TYR A 11 11.43 0.93 -8.60
C TYR A 11 10.41 -0.07 -8.06
N LEU A 12 10.41 -0.23 -6.74
CA LEU A 12 9.44 -1.04 -6.00
C LEU A 12 8.74 -0.17 -4.95
N PHE A 13 7.45 0.06 -5.14
CA PHE A 13 6.57 0.58 -4.10
C PHE A 13 5.95 -0.59 -3.36
N GLU A 14 6.08 -0.62 -2.04
CA GLU A 14 5.47 -1.66 -1.23
C GLU A 14 4.55 -1.07 -0.17
N VAL A 15 3.27 -1.40 -0.29
CA VAL A 15 2.18 -0.75 0.41
C VAL A 15 1.58 -1.71 1.42
N SER A 16 1.51 -1.30 2.67
CA SER A 16 0.84 -2.06 3.73
C SER A 16 0.36 -1.15 4.84
N TRP A 17 -0.76 -1.53 5.45
CA TRP A 17 -1.23 -0.90 6.69
C TRP A 17 -0.22 -1.00 7.84
N GLU A 18 0.68 -1.99 7.79
CA GLU A 18 1.66 -2.28 8.83
C GLU A 18 3.06 -1.67 8.58
N VAL A 19 3.24 -0.87 7.53
CA VAL A 19 4.50 -0.10 7.33
C VAL A 19 4.59 0.99 8.40
N CYS A 20 5.67 0.98 9.19
CA CYS A 20 5.88 1.84 10.37
C CYS A 20 4.73 1.80 11.39
N ASN A 21 3.96 0.70 11.40
CA ASN A 21 2.78 0.56 12.23
C ASN A 21 2.60 -0.91 12.62
N LYS A 22 3.34 -1.36 13.63
CA LYS A 22 3.35 -2.75 14.07
C LYS A 22 2.01 -3.18 14.70
N ILE A 23 1.19 -3.90 13.93
CA ILE A 23 -0.09 -4.48 14.39
C ILE A 23 -0.04 -6.01 14.46
N GLY A 24 0.57 -6.67 13.47
CA GLY A 24 0.45 -8.11 13.30
C GLY A 24 1.63 -8.75 12.56
N GLY A 25 1.33 -9.85 11.86
CA GLY A 25 2.34 -10.66 11.18
C GLY A 25 2.87 -10.02 9.89
N ILE A 26 2.10 -9.13 9.25
CA ILE A 26 2.50 -8.52 7.98
C ILE A 26 3.69 -7.59 8.20
N TYR A 27 3.72 -6.87 9.32
CA TYR A 27 4.89 -6.10 9.76
C TYR A 27 6.16 -6.95 9.69
N THR A 28 6.13 -8.15 10.29
CA THR A 28 7.30 -9.05 10.34
C THR A 28 7.69 -9.52 8.94
N VAL A 29 6.71 -9.88 8.10
CA VAL A 29 6.97 -10.30 6.71
C VAL A 29 7.69 -9.19 5.94
N ILE A 30 7.18 -7.96 6.01
CA ILE A 30 7.74 -6.84 5.23
C ILE A 30 9.08 -6.39 5.79
N SER A 31 9.18 -6.23 7.11
CA SER A 31 10.41 -5.74 7.77
C SER A 31 11.59 -6.70 7.64
N THR A 32 11.37 -8.01 7.71
CA THR A 32 12.45 -8.99 7.60
C THR A 32 13.02 -9.10 6.19
N LYS A 33 12.19 -8.97 5.15
CA LYS A 33 12.68 -8.95 3.76
C LYS A 33 13.21 -7.58 3.32
N ALA A 34 12.85 -6.50 4.01
CA ALA A 34 13.29 -5.14 3.69
C ALA A 34 14.81 -5.03 3.58
N LEU A 35 15.56 -5.72 4.46
CA LEU A 35 17.02 -5.75 4.40
C LEU A 35 17.56 -6.25 3.05
N SER A 36 16.94 -7.29 2.47
CA SER A 36 17.37 -7.85 1.19
C SER A 36 16.98 -6.94 0.04
N LEU A 37 15.75 -6.40 0.06
CA LEU A 37 15.27 -5.47 -0.96
C LEU A 37 16.06 -4.16 -0.98
N SER A 38 16.36 -3.58 0.19
CA SER A 38 17.19 -2.37 0.29
C SER A 38 18.62 -2.59 -0.20
N LYS A 39 19.20 -3.79 -0.04
CA LYS A 39 20.53 -4.09 -0.61
C LYS A 39 20.51 -4.09 -2.14
N GLU A 40 19.42 -4.57 -2.73
CA GLU A 40 19.29 -4.72 -4.18
C GLU A 40 18.82 -3.43 -4.86
N LEU A 41 17.79 -2.79 -4.33
CA LEU A 41 17.10 -1.64 -4.93
C LEU A 41 17.51 -0.30 -4.30
N LYS A 42 18.22 -0.31 -3.16
CA LYS A 42 18.63 0.90 -2.42
C LYS A 42 17.42 1.80 -2.15
N ASP A 43 17.53 3.08 -2.51
CA ASP A 43 16.49 4.10 -2.33
C ASP A 43 15.36 4.02 -3.37
N ASN A 44 15.41 3.07 -4.30
CA ASN A 44 14.29 2.77 -5.20
C ASN A 44 13.30 1.77 -4.60
N TYR A 45 13.57 1.24 -3.41
CA TYR A 45 12.62 0.51 -2.58
C TYR A 45 11.94 1.46 -1.59
N ILE A 46 10.65 1.71 -1.82
CA ILE A 46 9.87 2.70 -1.09
C ILE A 46 8.68 2.00 -0.43
N CYS A 47 8.64 2.03 0.89
CA CYS A 47 7.52 1.53 1.68
C CYS A 47 6.47 2.63 1.87
N ILE A 48 5.19 2.30 1.75
CA ILE A 48 4.07 3.23 1.94
C ILE A 48 3.16 2.69 3.04
N GLY A 49 2.94 3.51 4.07
CA GLY A 49 2.13 3.18 5.24
C GLY A 49 1.15 4.30 5.60
N PRO A 50 0.18 4.03 6.50
CA PRO A 50 -0.80 5.01 6.94
C PRO A 50 -0.20 5.94 8.01
N ASP A 51 -0.48 7.24 7.93
CA ASP A 51 -0.10 8.20 8.98
C ASP A 51 -1.14 8.21 10.12
N VAL A 52 -1.10 7.19 10.96
CA VAL A 52 -2.06 6.96 12.07
C VAL A 52 -1.52 7.32 13.46
N TRP A 53 -0.22 7.59 13.58
CA TRP A 53 0.43 8.01 14.84
C TRP A 53 0.33 9.52 15.06
N LYS A 54 -0.88 10.09 14.95
CA LYS A 54 -1.11 11.54 14.99
C LYS A 54 -1.16 12.14 16.40
N GLU A 55 -1.61 11.35 17.37
CA GLU A 55 -1.83 11.80 18.75
C GLU A 55 -0.64 11.55 19.67
N THR A 56 0.34 10.77 19.21
CA THR A 56 1.56 10.46 19.95
C THR A 56 2.71 11.31 19.42
N HIS A 57 3.50 11.89 20.33
CA HIS A 57 4.57 12.81 19.96
C HIS A 57 5.72 12.16 19.16
N LEU A 58 5.78 10.83 19.06
CA LEU A 58 6.83 10.12 18.32
C LEU A 58 6.35 8.75 17.82
N ASN A 59 6.53 8.46 16.53
CA ASN A 59 6.50 7.08 16.02
C ASN A 59 7.93 6.52 16.13
N PRO A 60 8.20 5.53 17.00
CA PRO A 60 9.55 5.01 17.23
C PRO A 60 10.13 4.29 16.00
N GLU A 61 9.29 3.90 15.05
CA GLU A 61 9.67 3.16 13.85
C GLU A 61 9.87 4.06 12.63
N PHE A 62 9.69 5.38 12.79
CA PHE A 62 9.77 6.31 11.66
C PHE A 62 10.68 7.50 11.98
N GLU A 63 11.74 7.63 11.18
CA GLU A 63 12.69 8.73 11.25
C GLU A 63 12.39 9.69 10.10
N GLU A 64 11.73 10.82 10.38
CA GLU A 64 11.36 11.79 9.34
C GLU A 64 12.61 12.43 8.72
N ASP A 65 12.69 12.45 7.39
CA ASP A 65 13.72 13.15 6.63
C ASP A 65 13.05 14.05 5.59
N LYS A 66 13.02 15.36 5.89
CA LYS A 66 12.37 16.38 5.06
C LYS A 66 13.16 16.74 3.80
N PHE A 67 14.39 16.24 3.66
CA PHE A 67 15.22 16.47 2.49
C PHE A 67 15.03 15.40 1.41
N LEU A 68 14.55 14.20 1.77
CA LEU A 68 14.16 13.18 0.81
C LEU A 68 13.09 13.72 -0.15
N PHE A 69 13.39 13.62 -1.45
CA PHE A 69 12.52 14.04 -2.54
C PHE A 69 11.89 15.43 -2.34
N ARG A 70 12.63 16.39 -1.76
CA ARG A 70 12.12 17.70 -1.35
C ARG A 70 11.33 18.44 -2.44
N SER A 71 11.79 18.36 -3.69
CA SER A 71 11.12 19.01 -4.82
C SER A 71 9.79 18.35 -5.17
N TRP A 72 9.75 17.01 -5.21
CA TRP A 72 8.53 16.24 -5.40
C TRP A 72 7.55 16.45 -4.24
N ARG A 73 8.03 16.44 -2.99
CA ARG A 73 7.19 16.67 -1.81
C ARG A 73 6.39 17.97 -1.93
N LYS A 74 7.06 19.08 -2.30
CA LYS A 74 6.39 20.36 -2.54
C LYS A 74 5.37 20.31 -3.69
N HIS A 75 5.61 19.48 -4.69
CA HIS A 75 4.69 19.28 -5.80
C HIS A 75 3.44 18.49 -5.37
N ALA A 76 3.63 17.36 -4.70
CA ALA A 76 2.56 16.52 -4.17
C ALA A 76 1.70 17.25 -3.12
N GLU A 77 2.32 18.04 -2.23
CA GLU A 77 1.59 18.87 -1.25
C GLU A 77 0.68 19.91 -1.96
N LYS A 78 1.10 20.46 -3.11
CA LYS A 78 0.26 21.37 -3.92
C LYS A 78 -0.90 20.67 -4.62
N GLN A 79 -0.78 19.37 -4.89
CA GLN A 79 -1.89 18.53 -5.36
C GLN A 79 -2.89 18.19 -4.23
N GLY A 80 -2.63 18.63 -3.00
CA GLY A 80 -3.47 18.38 -1.83
C GLY A 80 -3.16 17.06 -1.13
N ILE A 81 -2.11 16.34 -1.53
CA ILE A 81 -1.69 15.09 -0.90
C ILE A 81 -0.88 15.42 0.35
N ARG A 82 -1.31 14.91 1.50
CA ARG A 82 -0.62 15.12 2.78
C ARG A 82 0.09 13.85 3.21
N PHE A 83 1.37 13.96 3.52
CA PHE A 83 2.19 12.83 3.93
C PHE A 83 3.46 13.30 4.65
N ARG A 84 4.09 12.36 5.35
CA ARG A 84 5.45 12.47 5.89
C ARG A 84 6.37 11.53 5.13
N ILE A 85 7.63 11.91 4.96
CA ILE A 85 8.64 11.08 4.31
C ILE A 85 9.87 10.98 5.19
N GLY A 86 10.50 9.82 5.18
CA GLY A 86 11.62 9.51 6.04
C GLY A 86 12.10 8.09 5.81
N ARG A 87 12.59 7.47 6.88
CA ARG A 87 13.09 6.11 6.87
C ARG A 87 12.34 5.25 7.88
N TRP A 88 12.08 4.00 7.51
CA TRP A 88 11.58 3.01 8.46
C TRP A 88 12.77 2.51 9.31
N ASN A 89 12.68 2.70 10.63
CA ASN A 89 13.71 2.32 11.58
C ASN A 89 13.73 0.80 11.83
N ILE A 90 14.14 0.06 10.81
CA ILE A 90 14.32 -1.40 10.79
C ILE A 90 15.61 -1.75 10.03
N PRO A 91 16.11 -2.99 10.12
CA PRO A 91 17.21 -3.44 9.26
C PRO A 91 16.93 -3.20 7.77
N GLY A 92 17.84 -2.50 7.10
CA GLY A 92 17.70 -2.09 5.69
C GLY A 92 17.30 -0.62 5.51
N ASN A 93 16.82 0.07 6.55
CA ASN A 93 16.49 1.50 6.57
C ASN A 93 15.83 2.00 5.26
N PRO A 94 14.75 1.34 4.77
CA PRO A 94 14.14 1.72 3.50
C PRO A 94 13.47 3.08 3.63
N ILE A 95 13.25 3.75 2.48
CA ILE A 95 12.43 4.95 2.44
C ILE A 95 11.01 4.59 2.83
N ALA A 96 10.41 5.40 3.70
CA ALA A 96 9.03 5.26 4.13
C ALA A 96 8.24 6.54 3.87
N ILE A 97 7.05 6.38 3.29
CA ILE A 97 6.08 7.45 3.08
C ILE A 97 4.84 7.13 3.92
N LEU A 98 4.53 7.98 4.90
CA LEU A 98 3.35 7.85 5.75
C LEU A 98 2.27 8.81 5.26
N VAL A 99 1.15 8.28 4.78
CA VAL A 99 0.13 9.03 4.08
C VAL A 99 -1.01 9.44 5.01
N GLU A 100 -1.35 10.72 5.04
CA GLU A 100 -2.55 11.21 5.71
C GLU A 100 -3.75 11.14 4.74
N PHE A 101 -4.69 10.25 5.05
CA PHE A 101 -5.86 9.98 4.19
C PHE A 101 -7.17 10.50 4.77
N THR A 102 -7.19 11.04 6.00
CA THR A 102 -8.38 11.59 6.67
C THR A 102 -9.16 12.61 5.83
N PRO A 103 -8.52 13.52 5.05
CA PRO A 103 -9.25 14.44 4.18
C PRO A 103 -10.17 13.74 3.17
N LEU A 104 -9.85 12.51 2.75
CA LEU A 104 -10.64 11.75 1.79
C LEU A 104 -11.99 11.30 2.33
N PHE A 105 -12.19 11.26 3.65
CA PHE A 105 -13.49 10.88 4.24
C PHE A 105 -14.63 11.80 3.79
N SER A 106 -14.33 13.07 3.53
CA SER A 106 -15.30 14.05 3.03
C SER A 106 -15.80 13.76 1.61
N ILE A 107 -15.03 12.99 0.83
CA ILE A 107 -15.33 12.66 -0.58
C ILE A 107 -15.44 11.14 -0.81
N LYS A 108 -15.50 10.34 0.26
CA LYS A 108 -15.49 8.87 0.20
C LYS A 108 -16.58 8.30 -0.71
N ASP A 109 -17.77 8.91 -0.70
CA ASP A 109 -18.91 8.41 -1.48
C ASP A 109 -18.69 8.60 -2.97
N LYS A 110 -18.00 9.68 -3.37
CA LYS A 110 -17.60 9.90 -4.76
C LYS A 110 -16.56 8.87 -5.19
N ILE A 111 -15.56 8.60 -4.34
CA ILE A 111 -14.52 7.61 -4.59
C ILE A 111 -15.13 6.21 -4.76
N PHE A 112 -16.00 5.81 -3.83
CA PHE A 112 -16.68 4.51 -3.91
C PHE A 112 -17.62 4.40 -5.10
N THR A 113 -18.31 5.49 -5.46
CA THR A 113 -19.12 5.52 -6.68
C THR A 113 -18.26 5.26 -7.92
N ASP A 114 -17.09 5.90 -8.02
CA ASP A 114 -16.16 5.68 -9.13
C ASP A 114 -15.66 4.23 -9.19
N PHE A 115 -15.29 3.64 -8.04
CA PHE A 115 -14.88 2.23 -7.99
C PHE A 115 -16.02 1.25 -8.28
N TRP A 116 -17.25 1.54 -7.89
CA TRP A 116 -18.42 0.77 -8.29
C TRP A 116 -18.60 0.80 -9.80
N LEU A 117 -18.59 2.00 -10.40
CA LEU A 117 -18.81 2.17 -11.84
C LEU A 117 -17.72 1.50 -12.69
N LYS A 118 -16.45 1.53 -12.24
CA LYS A 118 -15.31 0.97 -12.98
C LYS A 118 -15.07 -0.52 -12.73
N PHE A 119 -15.26 -0.96 -11.48
CA PHE A 119 -14.79 -2.27 -11.03
C PHE A 119 -15.89 -3.12 -10.37
N GLY A 120 -17.10 -2.60 -10.19
CA GLY A 120 -18.17 -3.29 -9.47
C GLY A 120 -17.89 -3.45 -7.98
N LEU A 121 -17.01 -2.62 -7.40
CA LEU A 121 -16.70 -2.66 -5.96
C LEU A 121 -17.90 -2.14 -5.15
N ASN A 122 -18.68 -3.05 -4.57
CA ASN A 122 -19.81 -2.67 -3.71
C ASN A 122 -19.31 -2.33 -2.29
N SER A 123 -19.52 -1.09 -1.87
CA SER A 123 -19.13 -0.59 -0.55
C SER A 123 -20.33 -0.21 0.33
N LEU A 124 -21.58 -0.48 -0.07
CA LEU A 124 -22.79 0.00 0.62
C LEU A 124 -22.92 -0.53 2.05
N SER A 125 -22.54 -1.78 2.27
CA SER A 125 -22.52 -2.41 3.60
C SER A 125 -21.22 -2.16 4.37
N GLY A 126 -20.23 -1.54 3.74
CA GLY A 126 -18.91 -1.29 4.32
C GLY A 126 -19.02 -0.33 5.51
N GLN A 127 -18.55 -0.77 6.68
CA GLN A 127 -18.50 0.06 7.87
C GLN A 127 -17.16 0.81 7.95
N TRP A 128 -16.83 1.35 9.11
CA TRP A 128 -15.60 2.12 9.31
C TRP A 128 -14.34 1.28 9.10
N ASP A 129 -14.37 0.03 9.57
CA ASP A 129 -13.32 -0.97 9.39
C ASP A 129 -12.98 -1.22 7.93
N TYR A 130 -13.94 -1.06 7.01
CA TYR A 130 -13.72 -1.08 5.56
C TYR A 130 -13.33 0.30 5.00
N THR A 131 -14.06 1.34 5.40
CA THR A 131 -13.93 2.69 4.83
C THR A 131 -12.56 3.29 5.10
N GLU A 132 -12.07 3.15 6.33
CA GLU A 132 -10.80 3.72 6.75
C GLU A 132 -9.61 3.18 5.94
N PRO A 133 -9.36 1.85 5.89
CA PRO A 133 -8.28 1.32 5.07
C PRO A 133 -8.52 1.51 3.57
N ALA A 134 -9.77 1.50 3.09
CA ALA A 134 -10.06 1.79 1.69
C ALA A 134 -9.61 3.20 1.28
N MET A 135 -9.75 4.21 2.15
CA MET A 135 -9.23 5.55 1.87
C MET A 135 -7.71 5.60 1.93
N PHE A 136 -7.07 4.85 2.83
CA PHE A 136 -5.62 4.71 2.83
C PHE A 136 -5.10 4.11 1.52
N GLY A 137 -5.68 3.00 1.05
CA GLY A 137 -5.27 2.38 -0.21
C GLY A 137 -5.43 3.34 -1.40
N TYR A 138 -6.53 4.11 -1.45
CA TYR A 138 -6.72 5.15 -2.47
C TYR A 138 -5.61 6.20 -2.40
N ALA A 139 -5.32 6.73 -1.21
CA ALA A 139 -4.29 7.74 -1.00
C ALA A 139 -2.88 7.23 -1.35
N ALA A 140 -2.59 5.96 -1.05
CA ALA A 140 -1.33 5.31 -1.46
C ALA A 140 -1.21 5.25 -2.99
N GLY A 141 -2.31 4.99 -3.70
CA GLY A 141 -2.37 5.09 -5.16
C GLY A 141 -2.04 6.50 -5.66
N GLN A 142 -2.60 7.54 -5.04
CA GLN A 142 -2.29 8.94 -5.39
C GLN A 142 -0.82 9.30 -5.18
N ILE A 143 -0.19 8.78 -4.12
CA ILE A 143 1.25 8.95 -3.88
C ILE A 143 2.07 8.33 -5.00
N ILE A 144 1.74 7.10 -5.41
CA ILE A 144 2.46 6.39 -6.48
C ILE A 144 2.32 7.13 -7.81
N GLU A 145 1.11 7.62 -8.14
CA GLU A 145 0.85 8.43 -9.34
C GLU A 145 1.67 9.72 -9.32
N SER A 146 1.56 10.50 -8.25
CA SER A 146 2.31 11.75 -8.09
C SER A 146 3.82 11.54 -8.17
N PHE A 147 4.33 10.46 -7.55
CA PHE A 147 5.75 10.14 -7.60
C PHE A 147 6.19 9.74 -9.01
N TYR A 148 5.39 8.91 -9.68
CA TYR A 148 5.65 8.47 -11.05
C TYR A 148 5.74 9.66 -12.01
N GLU A 149 4.72 10.51 -12.03
CA GLU A 149 4.63 11.65 -12.96
C GLU A 149 5.76 12.66 -12.77
N TYR A 150 6.27 12.80 -11.54
CA TYR A 150 7.28 13.79 -11.20
C TYR A 150 8.72 13.29 -11.32
N ASN A 151 8.99 12.06 -10.86
CA ASN A 151 10.36 11.55 -10.71
C ASN A 151 10.76 10.53 -11.78
N LEU A 152 9.79 9.88 -12.42
CA LEU A 152 10.02 8.72 -13.26
C LEU A 152 9.66 9.00 -14.72
N THR A 153 10.16 8.16 -15.62
CA THR A 153 9.84 8.21 -17.04
C THR A 153 9.16 6.90 -17.47
N SER A 154 8.76 6.81 -18.73
CA SER A 154 8.18 5.59 -19.29
C SER A 154 9.18 4.45 -19.51
N LYS A 155 10.49 4.69 -19.26
CA LYS A 155 11.54 3.69 -19.43
C LYS A 155 11.77 2.85 -18.18
N GLU A 156 11.50 3.40 -17.00
CA GLU A 156 11.65 2.71 -15.72
C GLU A 156 10.58 1.62 -15.56
N LYS A 157 11.04 0.45 -15.12
CA LYS A 157 10.17 -0.68 -14.78
C LYS A 157 9.72 -0.55 -13.34
N ILE A 158 8.44 -0.31 -13.14
CA ILE A 158 7.89 0.00 -11.82
C ILE A 158 6.98 -1.12 -11.39
N VAL A 159 7.13 -1.56 -10.14
CA VAL A 159 6.23 -2.49 -9.49
C VAL A 159 5.63 -1.84 -8.24
N ALA A 160 4.32 -1.97 -8.08
CA ALA A 160 3.59 -1.61 -6.87
C ALA A 160 3.01 -2.88 -6.23
N HIS A 161 3.50 -3.22 -5.04
CA HIS A 161 3.13 -4.42 -4.31
C HIS A 161 2.27 -4.04 -3.10
N PHE A 162 1.03 -4.52 -3.10
CA PHE A 162 0.00 -4.22 -2.11
C PHE A 162 -0.24 -5.44 -1.22
N HIS A 163 -0.18 -5.24 0.10
CA HIS A 163 -0.41 -6.30 1.09
C HIS A 163 -1.78 -6.18 1.75
N GLU A 164 -2.51 -7.29 1.72
CA GLU A 164 -3.84 -7.45 2.30
C GLU A 164 -4.93 -6.51 1.75
N TRP A 165 -6.19 -6.89 1.98
CA TRP A 165 -7.35 -6.20 1.41
C TRP A 165 -7.44 -4.72 1.79
N MET A 166 -6.85 -4.32 2.94
CA MET A 166 -6.78 -2.93 3.38
C MET A 166 -6.10 -2.00 2.37
N THR A 167 -5.27 -2.54 1.48
CA THR A 167 -4.57 -1.79 0.44
C THR A 167 -5.18 -1.98 -0.96
N GLY A 168 -6.28 -2.74 -1.06
CA GLY A 168 -6.88 -3.17 -2.33
C GLY A 168 -7.39 -2.03 -3.21
N THR A 169 -7.89 -0.94 -2.62
CA THR A 169 -8.27 0.26 -3.38
C THR A 169 -7.08 0.93 -4.07
N GLY A 170 -5.86 0.77 -3.54
CA GLY A 170 -4.64 1.23 -4.19
C GLY A 170 -4.31 0.43 -5.45
N VAL A 171 -4.57 -0.88 -5.44
CA VAL A 171 -4.44 -1.72 -6.65
C VAL A 171 -5.39 -1.22 -7.74
N LEU A 172 -6.66 -0.97 -7.38
CA LEU A 172 -7.67 -0.47 -8.31
C LEU A 172 -7.31 0.93 -8.85
N TYR A 173 -6.81 1.81 -7.98
CA TYR A 173 -6.36 3.14 -8.36
C TYR A 173 -5.22 3.08 -9.37
N VAL A 174 -4.15 2.33 -9.06
CA VAL A 174 -2.98 2.19 -9.95
C VAL A 174 -3.39 1.55 -11.28
N LYS A 175 -4.29 0.56 -11.27
CA LYS A 175 -4.81 -0.05 -12.50
C LYS A 175 -5.58 0.94 -13.39
N ASP A 176 -6.33 1.88 -12.80
CA ASP A 176 -7.04 2.93 -13.55
C ASP A 176 -6.10 4.03 -14.07
N LYS A 177 -5.18 4.50 -13.23
CA LYS A 177 -4.38 5.71 -13.48
C LYS A 177 -3.01 5.46 -14.11
N LEU A 178 -2.40 4.32 -13.80
CA LEU A 178 -1.02 3.98 -14.15
C LEU A 178 -0.93 2.56 -14.73
N PRO A 179 -1.60 2.27 -15.86
CA PRO A 179 -1.64 0.92 -16.44
C PRO A 179 -0.24 0.35 -16.81
N GLN A 180 0.78 1.20 -16.91
CA GLN A 180 2.18 0.84 -17.12
C GLN A 180 2.90 0.31 -15.86
N VAL A 181 2.36 0.54 -14.67
CA VAL A 181 2.94 0.06 -13.40
C VAL A 181 2.47 -1.38 -13.15
N GLY A 182 3.41 -2.31 -12.98
CA GLY A 182 3.08 -3.68 -12.63
C GLY A 182 2.54 -3.77 -11.21
N THR A 183 1.32 -4.28 -11.03
CA THR A 183 0.72 -4.43 -9.70
C THR A 183 0.84 -5.87 -9.19
N VAL A 184 1.30 -6.03 -7.95
CA VAL A 184 1.29 -7.31 -7.22
C VAL A 184 0.38 -7.16 -6.01
N PHE A 185 -0.50 -8.13 -5.78
CA PHE A 185 -1.33 -8.20 -4.58
C PHE A 185 -1.01 -9.48 -3.81
N THR A 186 -0.75 -9.35 -2.51
CA THR A 186 -0.54 -10.50 -1.63
C THR A 186 -1.54 -10.45 -0.50
N THR A 187 -2.46 -11.40 -0.49
CA THR A 187 -3.29 -11.68 0.67
C THR A 187 -2.57 -12.64 1.60
N HIS A 188 -2.57 -12.35 2.90
CA HIS A 188 -1.93 -13.19 3.92
C HIS A 188 -2.93 -14.18 4.53
N ALA A 189 -4.22 -13.91 4.39
CA ALA A 189 -5.32 -14.80 4.72
C ALA A 189 -6.60 -14.26 4.06
N THR A 190 -7.54 -15.13 3.72
CA THR A 190 -8.84 -14.69 3.21
C THR A 190 -9.80 -14.38 4.35
N SER A 191 -10.58 -13.29 4.24
CA SER A 191 -11.58 -12.92 5.25
C SER A 191 -12.61 -14.03 5.49
N ILE A 192 -13.13 -14.61 4.40
CA ILE A 192 -14.08 -15.73 4.44
C ILE A 192 -13.46 -16.96 5.11
N GLY A 193 -12.20 -17.30 4.75
CA GLY A 193 -11.51 -18.45 5.34
C GLY A 193 -11.30 -18.30 6.85
N ARG A 194 -10.97 -17.09 7.32
CA ARG A 194 -10.89 -16.77 8.75
C ARG A 194 -12.25 -16.90 9.44
N SER A 195 -13.31 -16.34 8.87
CA SER A 195 -14.64 -16.41 9.46
C SER A 195 -15.16 -17.83 9.58
N ILE A 196 -15.04 -18.66 8.53
CA ILE A 196 -15.49 -20.05 8.56
C ILE A 196 -14.70 -20.86 9.59
N SER A 197 -13.37 -20.79 9.53
CA SER A 197 -12.51 -21.55 10.43
C SER A 197 -12.64 -21.10 11.89
N GLY A 198 -12.77 -19.79 12.13
CA GLY A 198 -12.96 -19.22 13.45
C GLY A 198 -14.31 -19.57 14.10
N ASN A 199 -15.30 -19.95 13.30
CA ASN A 199 -16.59 -20.47 13.77
C ASN A 199 -16.64 -22.01 13.84
N ASN A 200 -15.48 -22.69 13.77
CA ASN A 200 -15.37 -24.15 13.78
C ASN A 200 -16.17 -24.86 12.66
N LEU A 201 -16.39 -24.18 11.52
CA LEU A 201 -17.01 -24.77 10.35
C LEU A 201 -15.95 -25.47 9.47
N PRO A 202 -16.30 -26.57 8.78
CA PRO A 202 -15.33 -27.41 8.07
C PRO A 202 -14.88 -26.81 6.72
N LEU A 203 -14.06 -25.76 6.77
CA LEU A 203 -13.62 -24.99 5.59
C LEU A 203 -13.12 -25.86 4.44
N TYR A 204 -12.10 -26.70 4.68
CA TYR A 204 -11.46 -27.45 3.59
C TYR A 204 -12.28 -28.62 3.07
N GLN A 205 -13.25 -29.12 3.85
CA GLN A 205 -14.14 -30.20 3.40
C GLN A 205 -15.26 -29.64 2.52
N GLU A 206 -15.81 -28.49 2.89
CA GLU A 206 -16.97 -27.88 2.23
C GLU A 206 -16.60 -26.74 1.27
N MET A 207 -15.31 -26.49 1.03
CA MET A 207 -14.83 -25.33 0.23
C MET A 207 -15.52 -25.21 -1.13
N HIS A 208 -15.80 -26.33 -1.78
CA HIS A 208 -16.44 -26.38 -3.09
C HIS A 208 -17.96 -26.16 -3.08
N HIS A 209 -18.57 -26.13 -1.89
CA HIS A 209 -20.01 -25.99 -1.67
C HIS A 209 -20.40 -24.65 -1.03
N ILE A 210 -19.42 -23.80 -0.72
CA ILE A 210 -19.64 -22.50 -0.09
C ILE A 210 -20.01 -21.47 -1.16
N ASP A 211 -21.22 -20.90 -1.03
CA ASP A 211 -21.64 -19.68 -1.71
C ASP A 211 -21.49 -18.52 -0.71
N ALA A 212 -20.56 -17.60 -1.00
CA ALA A 212 -20.10 -16.55 -0.08
C ALA A 212 -19.92 -15.21 -0.80
#